data_AF-A0AAV1HQH2-F1
#
_entry.id   AF-A0AAV1HQH2-F1
#
_cell.length_a   1.000
_cell.length_b   1.000
_cell.length_c   1.000
_cell.angle_alpha   90.00
_cell.angle_beta   90.00
_cell.angle_gamma   90.00
#
_symmetry.space_group_name_H-M   'P 1'
#
loop_
_entity.id
_entity.type
_entity.pdbx_description
1 polymer ?
#
loop_
_entity_poly.entity_id
_entity_poly.type
_entity_poly.pdbx_seq_one_letter_code
_entity_poly.pdbx_strand_id
1 'polypeptide(L)'
;MFQVSTVRASLKVSDIKANPPVITGAQRRNAREVLGLSRDANSDAVSRAYKKRLTDARGNDTEKAKIENAHSIIMMSQLSARMKGGVKVDKDIRFADKAVYFPWRPRKHTASRQIMLYSGLAYALMAAWGIFTQATAGTQPLVASTVIGAGSNIYKLQQLFPPGPSESGGASGLKNILRGALLAVAATFLGCFLIYTLPDWVSAQINKQMPYWFYEREQTLLTVGTAISNWIMSSYFR
;
A
#
# COMPACT_ATOMS: atom_id res chain seq x y z
N MET A 1 -21.80 -10.12 -63.85
CA MET A 1 -20.49 -10.70 -63.47
C MET A 1 -19.83 -9.74 -62.49
N PHE A 2 -20.09 -9.88 -61.18
CA PHE A 2 -19.56 -8.97 -60.15
C PHE A 2 -18.43 -9.66 -59.38
N GLN A 3 -17.21 -9.13 -59.52
CA GLN A 3 -16.04 -9.57 -58.75
C GLN A 3 -16.18 -9.18 -57.28
N VAL A 4 -16.15 -10.16 -56.39
CA VAL A 4 -15.97 -9.97 -54.95
C VAL A 4 -14.49 -10.04 -54.64
N SER A 5 -13.86 -8.88 -54.42
CA SER A 5 -12.47 -8.76 -53.95
C SER A 5 -12.44 -8.94 -52.42
N THR A 6 -12.20 -10.16 -51.95
CA THR A 6 -11.89 -10.47 -50.54
C THR A 6 -10.41 -10.22 -50.27
N VAL A 7 -10.08 -9.01 -49.78
CA VAL A 7 -8.75 -8.73 -49.21
C VAL A 7 -8.71 -9.31 -47.79
N ARG A 8 -8.28 -10.57 -47.67
CA ARG A 8 -7.95 -11.21 -46.40
C ARG A 8 -6.46 -11.04 -46.14
N ALA A 9 -6.06 -9.90 -45.57
CA ALA A 9 -4.66 -9.67 -45.20
C ALA A 9 -4.35 -10.43 -43.89
N SER A 10 -3.60 -11.52 -43.98
CA SER A 10 -3.02 -12.21 -42.82
C SER A 10 -1.91 -11.34 -42.20
N LEU A 11 -2.23 -10.60 -41.15
CA LEU A 11 -1.26 -9.84 -40.36
C LEU A 11 -0.48 -10.79 -39.44
N LYS A 12 0.86 -10.79 -39.53
CA LYS A 12 1.74 -11.55 -38.65
C LYS A 12 1.78 -10.90 -37.26
N VAL A 13 1.85 -11.72 -36.21
CA VAL A 13 1.88 -11.29 -34.80
C VAL A 13 3.06 -10.36 -34.49
N SER A 14 4.16 -10.46 -35.24
CA SER A 14 5.31 -9.56 -35.17
C SER A 14 4.99 -8.11 -35.51
N ASP A 15 4.08 -7.88 -36.47
CA ASP A 15 3.76 -6.54 -36.99
C ASP A 15 2.84 -5.77 -36.04
N ILE A 16 2.00 -6.49 -35.29
CA ILE A 16 1.11 -5.94 -34.24
C ILE A 16 1.94 -5.33 -33.09
N LYS A 17 3.14 -5.86 -32.86
CA LYS A 17 4.03 -5.42 -31.77
C LYS A 17 4.76 -4.10 -32.10
N ALA A 18 4.96 -3.80 -33.39
CA ALA A 18 5.70 -2.62 -33.85
C ALA A 18 4.82 -1.37 -34.01
N ASN A 19 3.54 -1.53 -34.35
CA ASN A 19 2.60 -0.42 -34.44
C ASN A 19 1.17 -0.92 -34.15
N PRO A 20 0.64 -0.78 -32.91
CA PRO A 20 -0.72 -1.23 -32.62
C PRO A 20 -1.69 -0.44 -33.51
N PRO A 21 -2.67 -1.09 -34.16
CA PRO A 21 -3.64 -0.38 -34.97
C PRO A 21 -4.29 0.70 -34.12
N VAL A 22 -4.13 1.97 -34.52
CA VAL A 22 -4.73 3.09 -33.82
C VAL A 22 -6.22 3.02 -34.05
N ILE A 23 -6.92 2.32 -33.16
CA ILE A 23 -8.38 2.25 -33.16
C ILE A 23 -8.88 3.67 -32.92
N THR A 24 -9.41 4.27 -33.96
CA THR A 24 -9.92 5.63 -33.91
C THR A 24 -11.16 5.70 -33.01
N GLY A 25 -11.42 6.87 -32.41
CA GLY A 25 -12.63 7.07 -31.61
C GLY A 25 -13.92 6.77 -32.39
N ALA A 26 -13.91 6.95 -33.71
CA ALA A 26 -15.02 6.62 -34.59
C ALA A 26 -15.28 5.10 -34.66
N GLN A 27 -14.25 4.27 -34.86
CA GLN A 27 -14.39 2.81 -34.89
C GLN A 27 -14.91 2.25 -33.56
N ARG A 28 -14.48 2.83 -32.44
CA ARG A 28 -14.98 2.45 -31.11
C ARG A 28 -16.45 2.79 -30.90
N ARG A 29 -16.92 3.93 -31.44
CA ARG A 29 -18.34 4.33 -31.38
C ARG A 29 -19.21 3.37 -32.19
N ASN A 30 -18.79 3.06 -33.41
CA ASN A 30 -19.51 2.14 -34.29
C ASN A 30 -19.58 0.73 -33.69
N ALA A 31 -18.49 0.24 -33.08
CA ALA A 31 -18.47 -1.06 -32.40
C ALA A 31 -19.42 -1.10 -31.18
N ARG A 32 -19.52 -0.01 -30.42
CA ARG A 32 -20.47 0.09 -29.29
C ARG A 32 -21.92 0.12 -29.76
N GLU A 33 -22.19 0.79 -30.87
CA GLU A 33 -23.51 0.86 -31.49
C GLU A 33 -23.99 -0.51 -31.99
N VAL A 34 -23.11 -1.29 -32.61
CA VAL A 34 -23.39 -2.70 -33.02
C VAL A 34 -23.79 -3.56 -31.81
N LEU A 35 -23.20 -3.33 -30.64
CA LEU A 35 -23.56 -4.02 -29.41
C LEU A 35 -24.74 -3.38 -28.65
N GLY A 36 -25.24 -2.22 -29.10
CA GLY A 36 -26.31 -1.47 -28.43
C GLY A 36 -25.91 -0.87 -27.08
N LEU A 37 -24.64 -0.49 -26.93
CA LEU A 37 -24.07 0.03 -25.69
C LEU A 37 -23.92 1.55 -25.70
N SER A 38 -24.18 2.17 -24.53
CA SER A 38 -23.88 3.59 -24.32
C SER A 38 -22.38 3.88 -24.38
N ARG A 39 -22.02 5.14 -24.65
CA ARG A 39 -20.65 5.63 -24.85
C ARG A 39 -19.74 5.35 -23.64
N ASP A 40 -20.31 5.37 -22.44
CA ASP A 40 -19.59 5.21 -21.17
C ASP A 40 -19.84 3.85 -20.49
N ALA A 41 -20.41 2.87 -21.20
CA ALA A 41 -20.72 1.58 -20.62
C ALA A 41 -19.47 0.87 -20.05
N ASN A 42 -19.60 0.36 -18.82
CA ASN A 42 -18.59 -0.40 -18.08
C ASN A 42 -18.25 -1.75 -18.74
N SER A 43 -17.10 -2.32 -18.39
CA SER A 43 -16.63 -3.60 -18.92
C SER A 43 -17.66 -4.73 -18.76
N ASP A 44 -18.35 -4.79 -17.63
CA ASP A 44 -19.36 -5.82 -17.37
C ASP A 44 -20.63 -5.65 -18.23
N ALA A 45 -20.96 -4.42 -18.61
CA ALA A 45 -22.04 -4.16 -19.55
C ALA A 45 -21.67 -4.62 -20.97
N VAL A 46 -20.40 -4.45 -21.38
CA VAL A 46 -19.88 -4.93 -22.67
C VAL A 46 -19.99 -6.45 -22.78
N SER A 47 -19.53 -7.19 -21.76
CA SER A 47 -19.58 -8.66 -21.76
C SER A 47 -21.01 -9.20 -21.75
N ARG A 48 -21.94 -8.54 -21.06
CA ARG A 48 -23.36 -8.92 -21.04
C ARG A 48 -24.04 -8.68 -22.39
N ALA A 49 -23.81 -7.52 -22.99
CA ALA A 49 -24.37 -7.19 -24.31
C ALA A 49 -23.82 -8.11 -25.41
N TYR A 50 -22.53 -8.44 -25.36
CA TYR A 50 -21.91 -9.40 -26.27
C TYR A 50 -22.59 -10.77 -26.20
N LYS A 51 -22.74 -11.34 -24.99
CA LYS A 51 -23.38 -12.66 -24.81
C LYS A 51 -24.82 -12.66 -25.31
N LYS A 52 -25.59 -11.61 -24.99
CA LYS A 52 -26.98 -11.45 -25.45
C LYS A 52 -27.08 -11.36 -26.99
N ARG A 53 -26.23 -10.55 -27.62
CA ARG A 53 -26.23 -10.41 -29.09
C ARG A 53 -25.78 -11.67 -29.80
N LEU A 54 -24.84 -12.41 -29.22
CA LEU A 54 -24.38 -13.69 -29.75
C LEU A 54 -25.47 -14.77 -29.69
N THR A 55 -26.29 -14.78 -28.63
CA THR A 55 -27.44 -15.69 -28.54
C THR A 55 -28.54 -15.34 -29.52
N ASP A 56 -28.78 -14.05 -29.76
CA ASP A 56 -29.80 -13.57 -30.69
C ASP A 56 -29.42 -13.84 -32.16
N ALA A 57 -28.12 -13.79 -32.49
CA ALA A 57 -27.60 -14.06 -33.84
C ALA A 57 -27.40 -15.57 -34.15
N ARG A 58 -28.05 -16.47 -33.41
CA ARG A 58 -27.90 -17.91 -33.58
C ARG A 58 -28.54 -18.37 -34.89
N GLY A 59 -27.71 -18.52 -35.93
CA GLY A 59 -28.11 -19.00 -37.26
C GLY A 59 -27.62 -18.11 -38.41
N ASN A 60 -27.15 -16.90 -38.12
CA ASN A 60 -26.60 -15.99 -39.13
C ASN A 60 -25.10 -15.75 -38.90
N ASP A 61 -24.26 -16.45 -39.68
CA ASP A 61 -22.81 -16.38 -39.50
C ASP A 61 -22.21 -15.02 -39.89
N THR A 62 -22.89 -14.25 -40.74
CA THR A 62 -22.45 -12.90 -41.11
C THR A 62 -22.63 -11.90 -39.98
N GLU A 63 -23.67 -12.06 -39.15
CA GLU A 63 -23.94 -11.20 -38.00
C GLU A 63 -23.05 -11.55 -36.81
N LYS A 64 -22.80 -12.84 -36.57
CA LYS A 64 -21.84 -13.28 -35.55
C LYS A 64 -20.45 -12.69 -35.77
N ALA A 65 -19.94 -12.73 -37.00
CA ALA A 65 -18.64 -12.16 -37.34
C ALA A 65 -18.56 -10.65 -37.08
N LYS A 66 -19.66 -9.90 -37.30
CA LYS A 66 -19.72 -8.46 -36.99
C LYS A 66 -19.69 -8.21 -35.48
N ILE A 67 -20.40 -9.01 -34.69
CA ILE A 67 -20.46 -8.91 -33.23
C ILE A 67 -19.10 -9.23 -32.59
N GLU A 68 -18.42 -10.28 -33.07
CA GLU A 68 -17.08 -10.67 -32.62
C GLU A 68 -16.02 -9.62 -32.96
N ASN A 69 -16.09 -9.03 -34.15
CA ASN A 69 -15.21 -7.93 -34.55
C ASN A 69 -15.45 -6.68 -33.69
N ALA A 70 -16.71 -6.30 -33.47
CA ALA A 70 -17.06 -5.18 -32.59
C ALA A 70 -16.55 -5.38 -31.16
N HIS A 71 -16.70 -6.58 -30.61
CA HIS A 71 -16.17 -6.93 -29.29
C HIS A 71 -14.64 -6.85 -29.25
N SER A 72 -13.95 -7.39 -30.26
CA SER A 72 -12.50 -7.34 -30.39
C SER A 72 -11.95 -5.91 -30.44
N ILE A 73 -12.60 -5.03 -31.20
CA ILE A 73 -12.26 -3.60 -31.29
C ILE A 73 -12.40 -2.91 -29.93
N ILE A 74 -13.47 -3.18 -29.18
CA ILE A 74 -13.67 -2.59 -27.85
C ILE A 74 -12.59 -3.08 -26.88
N MET A 75 -12.30 -4.37 -26.84
CA MET A 75 -11.28 -4.96 -25.97
C MET A 75 -9.88 -4.40 -26.28
N MET A 76 -9.51 -4.34 -27.56
CA MET A 76 -8.22 -3.77 -27.98
C MET A 76 -8.11 -2.27 -27.67
N SER A 77 -9.21 -1.52 -27.76
CA SER A 77 -9.25 -0.11 -27.36
C SER A 77 -9.03 0.07 -25.85
N GLN A 78 -9.61 -0.81 -25.03
CA GLN A 78 -9.42 -0.79 -23.57
C GLN A 78 -7.99 -1.21 -23.20
N LEU A 79 -7.43 -2.22 -23.85
CA LEU A 79 -6.05 -2.65 -23.66
C LEU A 79 -5.07 -1.54 -24.02
N SER A 80 -5.26 -0.90 -25.18
CA SER A 80 -4.43 0.23 -25.61
C SER A 80 -4.53 1.42 -24.66
N ALA A 81 -5.72 1.69 -24.12
CA ALA A 81 -5.92 2.73 -23.11
C ALA A 81 -5.23 2.39 -21.78
N ARG A 82 -5.19 1.12 -21.38
CA ARG A 82 -4.44 0.63 -20.20
C ARG A 82 -2.93 0.79 -20.41
N MET A 83 -2.41 0.40 -21.57
CA MET A 83 -1.00 0.55 -21.92
C MET A 83 -0.55 2.02 -21.96
N LYS A 84 -1.42 2.93 -22.42
CA LYS A 84 -1.15 4.37 -22.46
C LYS A 84 -1.39 5.09 -21.12
N GLY A 85 -1.78 4.37 -20.05
CA GLY A 85 -2.03 4.96 -18.74
C GLY A 85 -3.29 5.84 -18.64
N GLY A 86 -4.21 5.74 -19.61
CA GLY A 86 -5.43 6.56 -19.68
C GLY A 86 -6.56 6.10 -18.75
N VAL A 87 -6.37 5.03 -17.99
CA VAL A 87 -7.36 4.54 -17.03
C VAL A 87 -7.17 5.27 -15.71
N LYS A 88 -8.23 5.98 -15.25
CA LYS A 88 -8.29 6.55 -13.90
C LYS A 88 -8.39 5.39 -12.90
N VAL A 89 -7.24 4.86 -12.50
CA VAL A 89 -7.12 3.93 -11.38
C VAL A 89 -6.62 4.72 -10.17
N ASP A 90 -7.08 4.31 -8.98
CA ASP A 90 -6.58 4.81 -7.70
C ASP A 90 -5.05 4.75 -7.64
N LYS A 91 -4.45 5.71 -6.95
CA LYS A 91 -3.00 5.93 -6.91
C LYS A 91 -2.29 4.72 -6.32
N ASP A 92 -2.91 4.06 -5.35
CA ASP A 92 -2.35 2.89 -4.67
C ASP A 92 -2.29 1.66 -5.58
N ILE A 93 -3.27 1.53 -6.48
CA ILE A 93 -3.31 0.42 -7.46
C ILE A 93 -2.37 0.74 -8.64
N ARG A 94 -2.31 2.00 -9.07
CA ARG A 94 -1.43 2.45 -10.17
C ARG A 94 0.05 2.20 -9.88
N PHE A 95 0.44 2.24 -8.62
CA PHE A 95 1.83 2.10 -8.18
C PHE A 95 2.11 0.82 -7.40
N ALA A 96 1.21 -0.18 -7.45
CA ALA A 96 1.40 -1.45 -6.78
C ALA A 96 2.67 -2.21 -7.27
N ASP A 97 3.03 -2.04 -8.55
CA ASP A 97 4.19 -2.69 -9.18
C ASP A 97 5.51 -1.91 -9.07
N LYS A 98 5.55 -0.79 -8.34
CA LYS A 98 6.83 -0.11 -8.10
C LYS A 98 7.72 -1.02 -7.23
N ALA A 99 8.75 -1.59 -7.84
CA ALA A 99 9.73 -2.44 -7.18
C ALA A 99 10.25 -1.77 -5.89
N VAL A 100 10.15 -2.51 -4.79
CA VAL A 100 10.61 -2.03 -3.49
C VAL A 100 12.13 -2.13 -3.48
N TYR A 101 12.84 -1.00 -3.56
CA TYR A 101 14.31 -0.96 -3.56
C TYR A 101 14.95 -1.56 -2.29
N PHE A 102 14.24 -1.52 -1.15
CA PHE A 102 14.72 -2.06 0.12
C PHE A 102 13.75 -3.09 0.70
N PRO A 103 14.08 -4.38 0.67
CA PRO A 103 13.17 -5.45 1.12
C PRO A 103 12.87 -5.39 2.63
N TRP A 104 13.73 -4.77 3.44
CA TRP A 104 13.58 -4.71 4.90
C TRP A 104 12.83 -3.47 5.42
N ARG A 105 12.48 -2.51 4.56
CA ARG A 105 11.88 -1.23 5.00
C ARG A 105 10.57 -1.48 5.78
N PRO A 106 10.38 -0.82 6.95
CA PRO A 106 9.11 -0.90 7.67
C PRO A 106 7.98 -0.40 6.78
N ARG A 107 6.87 -1.16 6.72
CA ARG A 107 5.76 -0.82 5.82
C ARG A 107 4.89 0.23 6.50
N LYS A 108 4.57 1.31 5.79
CA LYS A 108 3.65 2.33 6.30
C LYS A 108 2.26 1.71 6.43
N HIS A 109 1.72 1.73 7.64
CA HIS A 109 0.35 1.33 7.93
C HIS A 109 -0.18 2.24 9.03
N THR A 110 -1.12 3.12 8.70
CA THR A 110 -1.76 4.00 9.68
C THR A 110 -2.69 3.19 10.57
N ALA A 111 -2.47 3.22 11.88
CA ALA A 111 -3.36 2.60 12.85
C ALA A 111 -4.75 3.27 12.86
N SER A 112 -5.75 2.57 13.40
CA SER A 112 -7.09 3.15 13.63
C SER A 112 -6.99 4.42 14.48
N ARG A 113 -7.84 5.41 14.20
CA ARG A 113 -7.84 6.71 14.88
C ARG A 113 -7.95 6.57 16.40
N GLN A 114 -8.74 5.60 16.88
CA GLN A 114 -8.90 5.33 18.31
C GLN A 114 -7.59 4.83 18.93
N ILE A 115 -6.92 3.85 18.30
CA ILE A 115 -5.66 3.29 18.79
C ILE A 115 -4.57 4.35 18.86
N MET A 116 -4.48 5.20 17.83
CA MET A 116 -3.52 6.30 17.77
C MET A 116 -3.73 7.33 18.89
N LEU A 117 -4.99 7.61 19.23
CA LEU A 117 -5.34 8.57 20.29
C LEU A 117 -5.05 8.01 21.68
N TYR A 118 -5.43 6.75 21.94
CA TYR A 118 -5.18 6.10 23.22
C TYR A 118 -3.68 5.84 23.45
N SER A 119 -2.96 5.38 22.42
CA SER A 119 -1.51 5.19 22.52
C SER A 119 -0.81 6.53 22.70
N GLY A 120 -1.19 7.57 21.94
CA GLY A 120 -0.66 8.92 22.07
C GLY A 120 -0.85 9.51 23.46
N LEU A 121 -2.04 9.35 24.05
CA LEU A 121 -2.30 9.78 25.43
C LEU A 121 -1.42 9.02 26.43
N ALA A 122 -1.29 7.70 26.28
CA ALA A 122 -0.45 6.89 27.15
C ALA A 122 1.03 7.32 27.09
N TYR A 123 1.57 7.59 25.90
CA TYR A 123 2.95 8.09 25.75
C TYR A 123 3.13 9.50 26.27
N ALA A 124 2.14 10.38 26.12
CA ALA A 124 2.17 11.73 26.69
C ALA A 124 2.23 11.68 28.22
N LEU A 125 1.48 10.77 28.85
CA LEU A 125 1.54 10.56 30.30
C LEU A 125 2.91 10.03 30.76
N MET A 126 3.50 9.09 30.01
CA MET A 126 4.84 8.58 30.32
C MET A 126 5.93 9.64 30.15
N ALA A 127 5.81 10.49 29.12
CA ALA A 127 6.70 11.63 28.93
C ALA A 127 6.55 12.66 30.06
N ALA A 128 5.31 12.99 30.45
CA ALA A 128 5.04 13.88 31.57
C ALA A 128 5.62 13.33 32.88
N TRP A 129 5.47 12.03 33.14
CA TRP A 129 6.06 11.37 34.30
C TRP A 129 7.60 11.53 34.29
N GLY A 130 8.26 11.28 33.16
CA GLY A 130 9.72 11.48 33.03
C GLY A 130 10.19 12.93 33.25
N ILE A 131 9.34 13.92 32.99
CA ILE A 131 9.64 15.34 33.20
C ILE A 131 9.46 15.74 34.67
N PHE A 132 8.36 15.32 35.30
CA PHE A 132 8.03 15.71 36.67
C PHE A 132 8.80 14.94 37.74
N THR A 133 9.19 13.69 37.48
CA THR A 133 10.00 12.89 38.43
C THR A 133 11.31 12.43 37.80
N GLN A 134 12.32 13.29 37.87
CA GLN A 134 13.63 13.05 37.28
C GLN A 134 14.40 11.91 37.95
N ALA A 135 14.17 11.68 39.25
CA ALA A 135 14.81 10.59 40.00
C ALA A 135 14.45 9.19 39.47
N THR A 136 13.28 9.06 38.83
CA THR A 136 12.76 7.76 38.37
C THR A 136 12.71 7.65 36.85
N ALA A 137 13.08 8.72 36.13
CA ALA A 137 12.96 8.85 34.68
C ALA A 137 13.71 7.76 33.91
N GLY A 138 14.87 7.31 34.42
CA GLY A 138 15.72 6.36 33.71
C GLY A 138 15.20 4.92 33.63
N THR A 139 14.32 4.51 34.54
CA THR A 139 13.93 3.09 34.66
C THR A 139 12.43 2.87 34.49
N GLN A 140 11.59 3.47 35.33
CA GLN A 140 10.17 3.14 35.36
C GLN A 140 9.39 3.64 34.14
N PRO A 141 9.40 4.94 33.79
CA PRO A 141 8.61 5.42 32.65
C PRO A 141 9.22 4.95 31.32
N LEU A 142 10.53 4.72 31.27
CA LEU A 142 11.19 4.13 30.11
C LEU A 142 10.70 2.70 29.86
N VAL A 143 10.76 1.81 30.87
CA VAL A 143 10.27 0.42 30.75
C VAL A 143 8.76 0.39 30.53
N ALA A 144 7.99 1.25 31.20
CA ALA A 144 6.54 1.33 30.96
C ALA A 144 6.22 1.72 29.51
N SER A 145 6.96 2.67 28.93
CA SER A 145 6.79 3.06 27.53
C SER A 145 7.09 1.91 26.55
N THR A 146 8.09 1.08 26.85
CA THR A 146 8.46 -0.07 26.00
C THR A 146 7.37 -1.15 26.05
N VAL A 147 6.83 -1.43 27.24
CA VAL A 147 5.76 -2.41 27.44
C VAL A 147 4.46 -1.97 26.77
N ILE A 148 4.09 -0.69 26.89
CA ILE A 148 2.94 -0.10 26.19
C ILE A 148 3.16 -0.15 24.67
N GLY A 149 4.40 0.10 24.20
CA GLY A 149 4.82 -0.10 22.81
C GLY A 149 4.65 -1.52 22.31
N ALA A 150 5.08 -2.50 23.10
CA ALA A 150 4.91 -3.91 22.75
C ALA A 150 3.42 -4.26 22.67
N GLY A 151 2.63 -3.93 23.70
CA GLY A 151 1.19 -4.22 23.74
C GLY A 151 0.41 -3.59 22.58
N SER A 152 0.66 -2.32 22.28
CA SER A 152 0.00 -1.61 21.17
C SER A 152 0.40 -2.16 19.80
N ASN A 153 1.68 -2.51 19.59
CA ASN A 153 2.12 -3.14 18.34
C ASN A 153 1.57 -4.57 18.19
N ILE A 154 1.48 -5.34 19.28
CA ILE A 154 0.91 -6.69 19.27
C ILE A 154 -0.57 -6.64 18.93
N TYR A 155 -1.34 -5.78 19.60
CA TYR A 155 -2.77 -5.60 19.34
C TYR A 155 -3.01 -5.20 17.88
N LYS A 156 -2.22 -4.26 17.36
CA LYS A 156 -2.25 -3.86 15.95
C LYS A 156 -1.93 -5.03 15.01
N LEU A 157 -0.91 -5.82 15.30
CA LEU A 157 -0.53 -6.97 14.46
C LEU A 157 -1.58 -8.09 14.48
N GLN A 158 -2.26 -8.30 15.61
CA GLN A 158 -3.35 -9.27 15.73
C GLN A 158 -4.57 -8.88 14.88
N GLN A 159 -4.89 -7.58 14.78
CA GLN A 159 -5.96 -7.11 13.89
C GLN A 159 -5.62 -7.28 12.41
N LEU A 160 -4.34 -7.11 12.06
CA LEU A 160 -3.86 -7.21 10.67
C LEU A 160 -3.62 -8.64 10.19
N PHE A 161 -3.26 -9.52 11.12
CA PHE A 161 -2.98 -10.92 10.87
C PHE A 161 -3.63 -11.77 11.97
N PRO A 162 -4.97 -11.95 11.91
CA PRO A 162 -5.65 -12.79 12.87
C PRO A 162 -5.08 -14.21 12.82
N PRO A 163 -4.82 -14.85 13.97
CA PRO A 163 -4.39 -16.24 13.99
C PRO A 163 -5.47 -17.11 13.32
N GLY A 164 -5.08 -17.92 12.33
CA GLY A 164 -6.00 -18.81 11.63
C GLY A 164 -6.60 -19.89 12.54
N PRO A 165 -7.74 -20.50 12.17
CA PRO A 165 -8.41 -21.50 12.98
C PRO A 165 -7.60 -22.81 12.99
N SER A 166 -7.00 -23.11 14.14
CA SER A 166 -6.40 -24.40 14.57
C SER A 166 -5.23 -24.98 13.74
N GLU A 167 -4.35 -25.70 14.46
CA GLU A 167 -3.09 -26.36 14.05
C GLU A 167 -1.86 -25.47 13.75
N SER A 168 -2.00 -24.32 13.09
CA SER A 168 -0.87 -23.37 12.86
C SER A 168 -1.01 -22.03 13.59
N GLY A 169 -2.13 -21.81 14.28
CA GLY A 169 -2.49 -20.55 14.94
C GLY A 169 -1.53 -20.14 16.07
N GLY A 170 -0.98 -21.09 16.83
CA GLY A 170 -0.03 -20.81 17.91
C GLY A 170 1.29 -20.23 17.41
N ALA A 171 1.85 -20.81 16.35
CA ALA A 171 3.09 -20.33 15.74
C ALA A 171 2.91 -18.96 15.05
N SER A 172 1.74 -18.71 14.45
CA SER A 172 1.43 -17.40 13.85
C SER A 172 1.21 -16.32 14.91
N GLY A 173 0.53 -16.64 16.01
CA GLY A 173 0.34 -15.74 17.15
C GLY A 173 1.67 -15.37 17.81
N LEU A 174 2.55 -16.35 18.04
CA LEU A 174 3.88 -16.10 18.61
C LEU A 174 4.74 -15.23 17.68
N LYS A 175 4.69 -15.46 16.36
CA LYS A 175 5.38 -14.61 15.38
C LYS A 175 4.90 -13.16 15.44
N ASN A 176 3.60 -12.93 15.62
CA ASN A 176 3.05 -11.58 15.78
C ASN A 176 3.45 -10.94 17.09
N ILE A 177 3.51 -11.71 18.19
CA ILE A 177 3.98 -11.23 19.50
C ILE A 177 5.47 -10.84 19.42
N LEU A 178 6.31 -11.72 18.88
CA LEU A 178 7.74 -11.48 18.75
C LEU A 178 8.04 -10.27 17.85
N ARG A 179 7.33 -10.14 16.72
CA ARG A 179 7.43 -8.96 15.85
C ARG A 179 7.02 -7.68 16.57
N GLY A 180 5.90 -7.71 17.29
CA GLY A 180 5.41 -6.56 18.05
C GLY A 180 6.37 -6.13 19.16
N ALA A 181 6.93 -7.09 19.90
CA ALA A 181 7.95 -6.84 20.92
C ALA A 181 9.26 -6.31 20.30
N LEU A 182 9.73 -6.92 19.21
CA LEU A 182 10.95 -6.49 18.52
C LEU A 182 10.81 -5.09 17.92
N LEU A 183 9.64 -4.75 17.38
CA LEU A 183 9.33 -3.40 16.90
C LEU A 183 9.37 -2.37 18.03
N ALA A 184 8.84 -2.71 19.21
CA ALA A 184 8.89 -1.83 20.38
C ALA A 184 10.34 -1.65 20.88
N VAL A 185 11.11 -2.73 20.98
CA VAL A 185 12.52 -2.68 21.37
C VAL A 185 13.33 -1.86 20.36
N ALA A 186 13.15 -2.08 19.07
CA ALA A 186 13.81 -1.31 18.02
C ALA A 186 13.44 0.18 18.08
N ALA A 187 12.16 0.50 18.32
CA ALA A 187 11.72 1.89 18.51
C ALA A 187 12.34 2.55 19.75
N THR A 188 12.54 1.78 20.82
CA THR A 188 13.20 2.30 22.04
C THR A 188 14.68 2.55 21.83
N PHE A 189 15.39 1.63 21.16
CA PHE A 189 16.78 1.84 20.78
C PHE A 189 16.93 3.04 19.86
N LEU A 190 16.05 3.18 18.86
CA LEU A 190 16.06 4.30 17.93
C LEU A 190 15.76 5.63 18.62
N GLY A 191 14.86 5.65 19.61
CA GLY A 191 14.57 6.83 20.42
C GLY A 191 15.74 7.26 21.30
N CYS A 192 16.35 6.32 22.03
CA CYS A 192 17.58 6.59 22.78
C CYS A 192 18.71 7.05 21.85
N PHE A 193 18.82 6.41 20.69
CA PHE A 193 19.91 6.67 19.75
C PHE A 193 19.83 8.07 19.16
N LEU A 194 18.65 8.48 18.67
CA LEU A 194 18.46 9.76 18.01
C LEU A 194 18.51 10.95 18.96
N ILE A 195 18.00 10.80 20.19
CA ILE A 195 17.84 11.94 21.10
C ILE A 195 19.11 12.18 21.93
N TYR A 196 19.83 11.13 22.32
CA TYR A 196 20.99 11.27 23.20
C TYR A 196 22.31 10.88 22.54
N THR A 197 22.43 9.65 22.03
CA THR A 197 23.75 9.18 21.58
C THR A 197 24.21 9.81 20.27
N LEU A 198 23.30 10.13 19.35
CA LEU A 198 23.66 10.75 18.06
C LEU A 198 24.16 12.18 18.29
N PRO A 199 23.46 13.06 19.03
CA PRO A 199 23.98 14.38 19.34
C PRO A 199 25.31 14.35 20.09
N ASP A 200 25.47 13.46 21.06
CA ASP A 200 26.74 13.30 21.80
C ASP A 200 27.88 12.85 20.87
N TRP A 201 27.64 11.84 20.01
CA TRP A 201 28.60 11.39 19.01
C TRP A 201 28.97 12.49 18.01
N VAL A 202 28.00 13.23 17.49
CA VAL A 202 28.24 14.36 16.57
C VAL A 202 29.06 15.45 17.26
N SER A 203 28.76 15.76 18.52
CA SER A 203 29.49 16.75 19.30
C SER A 203 30.96 16.34 19.51
N ALA A 204 31.21 15.05 19.74
CA ALA A 204 32.54 14.46 19.84
C ALA A 204 33.32 14.54 18.53
N GLN A 205 32.69 14.30 17.37
CA GLN A 205 33.33 14.47 16.06
C GLN A 205 33.73 15.93 15.78
N ILE A 206 33.00 16.89 16.35
CA ILE A 206 33.22 18.33 16.14
C ILE A 206 34.14 18.93 17.24
N ASN A 207 34.60 18.12 18.21
CA ASN A 207 35.34 18.56 19.41
C ASN A 207 34.64 19.72 20.16
N LYS A 208 33.31 19.73 20.17
CA LYS A 208 32.52 20.71 20.90
C LYS A 208 31.73 20.00 21.99
N GLN A 209 31.81 20.50 23.21
CA GLN A 209 31.00 19.99 24.30
C GLN A 209 29.55 20.46 24.14
N MET A 210 28.62 19.56 24.44
CA MET A 210 27.20 19.88 24.48
C MET A 210 26.88 20.75 25.71
N PRO A 211 25.85 21.59 25.64
CA PRO A 211 25.46 22.45 26.77
C PRO A 211 25.16 21.64 28.04
N TYR A 212 25.42 22.22 29.21
CA TYR A 212 25.25 21.56 30.52
C TYR A 212 23.85 20.94 30.74
N TRP A 213 22.79 21.61 30.28
CA TRP A 213 21.41 21.13 30.43
C TRP A 213 21.16 19.77 29.74
N PHE A 214 21.96 19.44 28.72
CA PHE A 214 21.84 18.17 27.99
C PHE A 214 22.28 16.99 28.87
N TYR A 215 23.39 17.15 29.59
CA TYR A 215 23.91 16.13 30.49
C TYR A 215 23.11 16.06 31.80
N GLU A 216 22.66 17.20 32.33
CA GLU A 216 21.84 17.23 33.55
C GLU A 216 20.48 16.53 33.38
N ARG A 217 19.92 16.54 32.16
CA ARG A 217 18.60 15.99 31.84
C ARG A 217 18.66 14.74 30.98
N GLU A 218 19.78 14.02 30.97
CA GLU A 218 20.00 12.81 30.16
C GLU A 218 18.82 11.82 30.27
N GLN A 219 18.45 11.45 31.50
CA GLN A 219 17.43 10.43 31.74
C GLN A 219 16.05 10.87 31.21
N THR A 220 15.67 12.13 31.41
CA THR A 220 14.42 12.69 30.90
C THR A 220 14.40 12.75 29.37
N LEU A 221 15.52 13.13 28.75
CA LEU A 221 15.66 13.15 27.28
C LEU A 221 15.47 11.74 26.69
N LEU A 222 16.07 10.73 27.32
CA LEU A 222 15.91 9.33 26.91
C LEU A 222 14.45 8.87 27.04
N THR A 223 13.77 9.18 28.15
CA THR A 223 12.34 8.82 28.32
C THR A 223 11.45 9.51 27.28
N VAL A 224 11.66 10.79 27.01
CA VAL A 224 10.85 11.55 26.05
C VAL A 224 11.10 11.04 24.63
N GLY A 225 12.36 10.78 24.27
CA GLY A 225 12.73 10.25 22.96
C GLY A 225 12.19 8.85 22.69
N THR A 226 12.23 7.98 23.70
CA THR A 226 11.65 6.64 23.62
C THR A 226 10.12 6.70 23.52
N ALA A 227 9.45 7.55 24.30
CA ALA A 227 7.99 7.74 24.23
C ALA A 227 7.54 8.23 22.85
N ILE A 228 8.22 9.23 22.29
CA ILE A 228 7.93 9.77 20.95
C ILE A 228 8.17 8.70 19.87
N SER A 229 9.31 8.00 19.94
CA SER A 229 9.66 6.99 18.94
C SER A 229 8.71 5.79 18.97
N ASN A 230 8.31 5.35 20.15
CA ASN A 230 7.28 4.31 20.32
C ASN A 230 5.91 4.76 19.82
N TRP A 231 5.53 6.01 20.05
CA TRP A 231 4.28 6.56 19.51
C TRP A 231 4.28 6.58 17.98
N ILE A 232 5.37 7.04 17.36
CA ILE A 232 5.52 7.07 15.91
C ILE A 232 5.47 5.65 15.33
N MET A 233 6.20 4.70 15.93
CA MET A 233 6.22 3.30 15.51
C MET A 233 4.84 2.64 15.62
N SER A 234 4.16 2.84 16.75
CA SER A 234 2.82 2.28 16.98
C SER A 234 1.77 2.88 16.05
N SER A 235 1.90 4.17 15.70
CA SER A 235 0.90 4.89 14.90
C SER A 235 1.03 4.69 13.38
N TYR A 236 2.25 4.60 12.85
CA TYR A 236 2.48 4.71 11.39
C TYR A 236 3.15 3.50 10.73
N PHE A 237 3.75 2.60 11.51
CA PHE A 237 4.60 1.53 10.98
C PHE A 237 4.10 0.13 11.34
N ARG A 238 4.50 -0.86 10.55
CA ARG A 238 4.24 -2.30 10.75
C ARG A 238 5.48 -3.10 10.37
#